data_AF-A0A257TZI8-F1
#
_entry.id   AF-A0A257TZI8-F1
#
_cell.length_a   1.000
_cell.length_b   1.000
_cell.length_c   1.000
_cell.angle_alpha   90.00
_cell.angle_beta   90.00
_cell.angle_gamma   90.00
#
_symmetry.space_group_name_H-M   'P 1'
#
loop_
_entity.id
_entity.type
_entity.pdbx_description
1 polymer ?
#
loop_
_entity_poly.entity_id
_entity_poly.type
_entity_poly.pdbx_seq_one_letter_code
_entity_poly.pdbx_strand_id
1 'polypeptide(L)' 'GTRWKPGVHVGRGGDDTLFALVEGRIRFRDRGRLGRFVVIEPAA' A
#
# COMPACT_ATOMS: atom_id res chain seq x y z
N GLY A 1 -11.44 10.19 2.36
CA GLY A 1 -10.06 9.97 2.88
C GLY A 1 -9.79 8.48 2.98
N THR A 2 -8.57 8.05 2.71
CA THR A 2 -8.22 6.64 2.56
C THR A 2 -7.96 5.96 3.92
N ARG A 3 -8.68 4.87 4.20
CA ARG A 3 -8.45 4.00 5.39
C ARG A 3 -7.05 3.36 5.38
N TRP A 4 -6.53 3.12 4.18
CA TRP A 4 -5.23 2.55 3.88
C TRP A 4 -4.56 3.41 2.84
N LYS A 5 -3.33 3.84 3.11
CA LYS A 5 -2.54 4.70 2.24
C LYS A 5 -1.62 3.83 1.36
N PRO A 6 -1.35 4.25 0.12
CA PRO A 6 -0.35 3.59 -0.71
C PRO A 6 1.03 3.73 -0.07
N GLY A 7 1.72 2.62 0.04
CA GLY A 7 3.11 2.53 0.48
C GLY A 7 4.02 2.13 -0.68
N VAL A 8 5.16 1.50 -0.37
CA VAL A 8 6.15 1.12 -1.40
C VAL A 8 5.56 0.09 -2.35
N HIS A 9 5.72 0.33 -3.66
CA HIS A 9 5.19 -0.48 -4.76
C HIS A 9 3.67 -0.68 -4.79
N VAL A 10 2.90 0.26 -4.22
CA VAL A 10 1.44 0.26 -4.28
C VAL A 10 0.95 1.53 -4.96
N GLY A 11 0.18 1.36 -6.03
CA GLY A 11 -0.52 2.43 -6.75
C GLY A 11 -1.88 2.74 -6.12
N ARG A 12 -2.42 3.92 -6.44
CA ARG A 12 -3.78 4.34 -6.05
C ARG A 12 -4.53 4.83 -7.29
N GLY A 13 -5.70 4.26 -7.54
CA GLY A 13 -6.64 4.71 -8.56
C GLY A 13 -7.37 5.98 -8.15
N GLY A 14 -8.02 6.64 -9.12
CA GLY A 14 -8.81 7.86 -8.85
C GLY A 14 -10.01 7.63 -7.92
N ASP A 15 -10.46 6.38 -7.82
CA ASP A 15 -11.53 5.89 -6.95
C ASP A 15 -11.03 5.40 -5.57
N ASP A 16 -9.76 5.63 -5.26
CA ASP A 16 -9.06 5.16 -4.05
C ASP A 16 -8.75 3.65 -3.99
N THR A 17 -8.95 2.93 -5.10
CA THR A 17 -8.55 1.52 -5.20
C THR A 17 -7.02 1.39 -5.15
N LEU A 18 -6.50 0.50 -4.30
CA LEU A 18 -5.06 0.21 -4.19
C LEU A 18 -4.71 -1.00 -5.05
N PHE A 19 -3.62 -0.91 -5.82
CA PHE A 19 -3.16 -2.00 -6.68
C PHE A 19 -1.64 -2.18 -6.59
N ALA A 20 -1.19 -3.39 -6.92
CA ALA A 20 0.22 -3.75 -6.93
C ALA A 20 0.93 -3.17 -8.15
N LEU A 21 2.09 -2.54 -7.94
CA LEU A 21 2.98 -2.11 -9.03
C LEU A 21 4.03 -3.16 -9.37
N VAL A 22 4.29 -4.10 -8.46
CA VAL A 22 5.26 -5.19 -8.62
C VAL A 22 4.68 -6.47 -8.05
N GLU A 23 5.16 -7.62 -8.52
CA GLU A 23 4.86 -8.91 -7.91
C GLU A 23 5.62 -9.07 -6.59
N GLY A 24 4.96 -9.67 -5.60
CA GLY A 24 5.55 -9.84 -4.28
C GLY A 24 4.53 -10.13 -3.20
N ARG A 25 4.95 -9.92 -1.96
CA ARG A 25 4.13 -10.15 -0.77
C ARG A 25 3.59 -8.84 -0.23
N ILE A 26 2.30 -8.86 0.13
CA ILE A 26 1.64 -7.71 0.73
C ILE A 26 2.00 -7.62 2.21
N ARG A 27 2.46 -6.45 2.64
CA ARG A 27 2.74 -6.11 4.03
C ARG A 27 1.97 -4.88 4.46
N PHE A 28 1.24 -5.01 5.56
CA PHE A 28 0.56 -3.88 6.20
C PHE A 28 1.49 -3.21 7.22
N ARG A 29 1.54 -1.88 7.21
CA ARG A 29 2.28 -1.08 8.18
C ARG A 29 1.36 -0.07 8.84
N ASP A 30 1.30 -0.09 10.17
CA ASP A 30 0.68 0.98 10.94
C ASP A 30 1.75 1.98 11.38
N ARG A 31 1.51 3.27 11.15
CA ARG A 31 2.37 4.39 11.60
C ARG A 31 1.62 5.33 12.56
N GLY A 32 0.60 4.85 13.26
CA GLY A 32 -0.12 5.61 14.27
C GLY A 32 -0.75 6.87 13.69
N ARG A 33 -0.29 8.06 14.13
CA ARG A 33 -0.80 9.36 13.66
C ARG A 33 -0.67 9.55 12.14
N LEU A 34 0.31 8.90 11.50
CA LEU A 34 0.50 8.97 10.05
C LEU A 34 -0.48 8.07 9.27
N GLY A 35 -1.20 7.18 9.96
CA GLY A 35 -2.16 6.24 9.39
C GLY A 35 -1.54 4.91 8.98
N ARG A 36 -2.36 4.09 8.32
CA ARG A 36 -2.02 2.74 7.92
C ARG A 36 -1.64 2.70 6.44
N PHE A 37 -0.63 1.91 6.10
CA PHE A 37 -0.04 1.81 4.77
C PHE A 37 -0.05 0.36 4.28
N VAL A 38 -0.23 0.19 2.98
CA VAL A 38 -0.06 -1.10 2.29
C VAL A 38 1.22 -1.02 1.48
N VAL A 39 2.08 -2.01 1.64
CA VAL A 39 3.39 -2.09 0.98
C VAL A 39 3.51 -3.45 0.30
N ILE A 40 4.22 -3.52 -0.83
CA ILE A 40 4.57 -4.80 -1.46
C ILE A 40 6.07 -4.99 -1.40
N GLU A 41 6.48 -6.10 -0.77
CA GLU A 41 7.86 -6.58 -0.74
C GLU A 41 8.06 -7.49 -1.95
N PRO A 42 8.92 -7.12 -2.91
CA PRO A 42 9.14 -7.92 -4.11
C PRO A 42 9.56 -9.35 -3.78
N ALA A 43 8.96 -10.32 -4.47
CA ALA A 43 9.48 -11.68 -4.46
C ALA A 43 10.68 -11.69 -5.43
N ALA A 44 11.86 -12.03 -4.90
CA ALA A 44 13.07 -12.18 -5.70
C ALA A 44 12.93 -13.31 -6.72
#